data_AF-A0AAE3ZXA8-F1
#
_entry.id   AF-A0AAE3ZXA8-F1
#
_cell.length_a   1.000
_cell.length_b   1.000
_cell.length_c   1.000
_cell.angle_alpha   90.00
_cell.angle_beta   90.00
_cell.angle_gamma   90.00
#
_symmetry.space_group_name_H-M   'P 1'
#
loop_
_entity.id
_entity.type
_entity.pdbx_description
1 polymer ?
#
loop_
_entity_poly.entity_id
_entity_poly.type
_entity_poly.pdbx_seq_one_letter_code
_entity_poly.pdbx_strand_id
1 'polypeptide(L)'
;MPRRSGAGSSSPDGGDRPRRGSTDDGGTPQRPSGGMLARAVSPISPPRRRRRPGHGARQRQAGATSGPVIFRMPRDHTPEMEDQAREYVNAANKALDEGRLAPGRVTVDGELERAKERAARNERNAAEDRDESYGDKVAAHLPDTTWSGTAEPPGGWGRHDGRLNSSLGSQSEKYPEGYQPTRFYLEGDDDIPAEHREPDSGNDPPSRRSRR
;
A
#
# COMPACT_ATOMS: atom_id res chain seq x y z
N MET A 1 35.42 -47.62 6.46
CA MET A 1 36.38 -47.77 7.57
C MET A 1 36.97 -46.41 7.92
N PRO A 2 36.94 -46.00 9.19
CA PRO A 2 37.38 -44.67 9.64
C PRO A 2 38.85 -44.70 10.08
N ARG A 3 39.54 -43.55 10.00
CA ARG A 3 40.77 -43.31 10.78
C ARG A 3 40.58 -42.08 11.67
N ARG A 4 40.59 -42.37 12.97
CA ARG A 4 40.71 -41.48 14.12
C ARG A 4 42.17 -41.01 14.30
N SER A 5 42.30 -40.01 15.17
CA SER A 5 43.42 -39.66 16.09
C SER A 5 43.85 -38.20 15.88
N GLY A 6 43.96 -37.32 16.88
CA GLY A 6 43.83 -37.37 18.34
C GLY A 6 44.18 -35.97 18.89
N ALA A 7 43.43 -35.47 19.89
CA ALA A 7 43.90 -35.20 21.27
C ALA A 7 44.90 -34.03 21.41
N GLY A 8 44.50 -32.90 21.98
CA GLY A 8 44.66 -32.53 23.41
C GLY A 8 45.34 -31.15 23.48
N SER A 9 45.28 -30.29 24.51
CA SER A 9 44.76 -30.36 25.88
C SER A 9 44.75 -28.93 26.48
N SER A 10 43.85 -28.69 27.44
CA SER A 10 44.05 -27.96 28.72
C SER A 10 44.25 -26.43 28.81
N SER A 11 43.25 -25.78 29.44
CA SER A 11 43.30 -24.60 30.34
C SER A 11 44.21 -24.87 31.59
N PRO A 12 44.56 -23.92 32.52
CA PRO A 12 43.64 -23.00 33.22
C PRO A 12 44.20 -21.65 33.77
N ASP A 13 43.26 -20.90 34.37
CA ASP A 13 43.37 -20.10 35.62
C ASP A 13 43.88 -18.65 35.66
N GLY A 14 43.09 -17.81 36.36
CA GLY A 14 43.62 -16.90 37.39
C GLY A 14 43.45 -15.38 37.17
N GLY A 15 42.63 -14.73 38.01
CA GLY A 15 42.81 -13.28 38.29
C GLY A 15 41.61 -12.50 38.83
N ASP A 16 41.36 -12.60 40.14
CA ASP A 16 40.36 -11.87 40.95
C ASP A 16 40.86 -10.45 41.34
N ARG A 17 39.97 -9.42 41.20
CA ARG A 17 39.67 -8.18 42.02
C ARG A 17 40.81 -7.39 42.75
N PRO A 18 40.68 -6.06 43.09
CA PRO A 18 39.50 -5.47 43.76
C PRO A 18 39.17 -3.96 43.59
N ARG A 19 38.09 -3.60 44.31
CA ARG A 19 37.37 -2.32 44.50
C ARG A 19 38.18 -1.19 45.16
N ARG A 20 37.80 0.08 44.88
CA ARG A 20 37.79 1.30 45.73
C ARG A 20 36.81 2.29 45.04
N GLY A 21 35.79 2.89 45.64
CA GLY A 21 35.68 3.77 46.82
C GLY A 21 35.12 5.11 46.30
N SER A 22 33.82 5.39 46.38
CA SER A 22 33.11 6.13 47.44
C SER A 22 33.64 7.54 47.74
N THR A 23 32.94 8.58 47.28
CA THR A 23 32.69 9.82 48.04
C THR A 23 31.45 10.54 47.50
N ASP A 24 30.58 10.84 48.46
CA ASP A 24 29.47 11.79 48.50
C ASP A 24 29.97 13.23 48.26
N ASP A 25 29.20 14.10 47.60
CA ASP A 25 29.01 15.48 48.03
C ASP A 25 27.89 16.19 47.24
N GLY A 26 27.19 17.08 47.94
CA GLY A 26 25.92 17.66 47.53
C GLY A 26 26.02 18.84 46.57
N GLY A 27 24.85 19.38 46.20
CA GLY A 27 24.77 20.73 45.63
C GLY A 27 23.74 20.92 44.54
N THR A 28 22.47 21.06 44.91
CA THR A 28 21.51 21.81 44.09
C THR A 28 21.87 23.30 44.16
N PRO A 29 21.92 24.01 43.02
CA PRO A 29 21.22 25.30 43.01
C PRO A 29 20.45 25.56 41.70
N GLN A 30 19.16 25.88 41.92
CA GLN A 30 18.48 27.08 41.43
C GLN A 30 18.46 27.35 39.91
N ARG A 31 17.32 27.01 39.28
CA ARG A 31 16.92 27.49 37.95
C ARG A 31 16.48 28.96 38.04
N PRO A 32 16.94 29.87 37.17
CA PRO A 32 16.39 31.22 37.10
C PRO A 32 15.01 31.22 36.43
N SER A 33 14.08 31.90 37.10
CA SER A 33 12.78 32.35 36.58
C SER A 33 12.99 33.44 35.53
N GLY A 34 12.36 33.31 34.36
CA GLY A 34 12.27 34.40 33.39
C GLY A 34 11.83 33.94 32.01
N GLY A 35 10.67 34.44 31.54
CA GLY A 35 10.27 34.39 30.14
C GLY A 35 8.92 33.71 29.90
N MET A 36 7.83 34.40 30.21
CA MET A 36 6.54 34.13 29.57
C MET A 36 6.66 34.45 28.09
N LEU A 37 6.90 33.43 27.26
CA LEU A 37 6.71 33.53 25.81
C LEU A 37 5.27 33.14 25.49
N ALA A 38 4.54 34.11 24.95
CA ALA A 38 3.18 33.97 24.46
C ALA A 38 3.04 32.71 23.60
N ARG A 39 2.11 31.83 23.98
CA ARG A 39 1.61 30.75 23.11
C ARG A 39 1.00 31.42 21.88
N ALA A 40 1.74 31.42 20.76
CA ALA A 40 1.19 31.73 19.47
C ALA A 40 0.05 30.73 19.20
N VAL A 41 -1.19 31.24 19.20
CA VAL A 41 -2.36 30.47 18.79
C VAL A 41 -2.17 30.20 17.31
N SER A 42 -1.79 28.98 16.97
CA SER A 42 -1.69 28.55 15.57
C SER A 42 -3.04 28.82 14.89
N PRO A 43 -3.07 29.42 13.69
CA PRO A 43 -4.32 29.64 13.00
C PRO A 43 -5.01 28.29 12.78
N ILE A 44 -6.25 28.17 13.25
CA ILE A 44 -7.12 27.03 13.00
C ILE A 44 -7.19 26.88 11.48
N SER A 45 -6.50 25.86 10.96
CA SER A 45 -6.60 25.51 9.55
C SER A 45 -8.08 25.29 9.24
N PRO A 46 -8.60 25.86 8.13
CA PRO A 46 -9.99 25.65 7.77
C PRO A 46 -10.27 24.15 7.73
N PRO A 47 -11.46 23.69 8.19
CA PRO A 47 -11.78 22.27 8.19
C PRO A 47 -11.59 21.75 6.76
N ARG A 48 -10.66 20.80 6.60
CA ARG A 48 -10.47 20.11 5.32
C ARG A 48 -11.85 19.61 4.89
N ARG A 49 -12.35 20.11 3.74
CA ARG A 49 -13.58 19.60 3.13
C ARG A 49 -13.52 18.07 3.18
N ARG A 50 -14.45 17.44 3.90
CA ARG A 50 -14.47 15.98 4.04
C ARG A 50 -14.50 15.40 2.63
N ARG A 51 -13.44 14.68 2.25
CA ARG A 51 -13.41 13.97 0.97
C ARG A 51 -14.58 12.99 0.98
N ARG A 52 -15.36 12.97 -0.10
CA ARG A 52 -16.46 12.01 -0.25
C ARG A 52 -15.88 10.59 -0.08
N PRO A 53 -16.60 9.67 0.60
CA PRO A 53 -16.15 8.30 0.71
C PRO A 53 -16.04 7.68 -0.68
N GLY A 54 -14.96 6.94 -0.93
CA GLY A 54 -14.78 6.18 -2.17
C GLY A 54 -15.78 5.03 -2.28
N HIS A 55 -15.89 4.45 -3.48
CA HIS A 55 -16.90 3.42 -3.79
C HIS A 55 -16.89 2.26 -2.79
N GLY A 56 -15.72 1.67 -2.51
CA GLY A 56 -15.61 0.56 -1.54
C GLY A 56 -16.13 0.90 -0.13
N ALA A 57 -15.88 2.12 0.35
CA ALA A 57 -16.38 2.57 1.65
C ALA A 57 -17.91 2.69 1.67
N ARG A 58 -18.52 3.08 0.55
CA ARG A 58 -19.99 3.12 0.41
C ARG A 58 -20.58 1.71 0.35
N GLN A 59 -19.96 0.79 -0.39
CA GLN A 59 -20.37 -0.62 -0.43
C GLN A 59 -20.31 -1.24 0.97
N ARG A 60 -19.26 -0.94 1.73
CA ARG A 60 -19.15 -1.35 3.15
C ARG A 60 -20.26 -0.77 4.01
N GLN A 61 -20.55 0.52 3.89
CA GLN A 61 -21.62 1.16 4.66
C GLN A 61 -23.01 0.60 4.31
N ALA A 62 -23.21 0.21 3.05
CA ALA A 62 -24.45 -0.41 2.57
C ALA A 62 -24.58 -1.89 2.97
N GLY A 63 -23.54 -2.51 3.53
CA GLY A 63 -23.54 -3.95 3.83
C GLY A 63 -23.53 -4.84 2.58
N ALA A 64 -23.08 -4.32 1.44
CA ALA A 64 -23.01 -5.08 0.21
C ALA A 64 -21.93 -6.17 0.29
N THR A 65 -22.26 -7.38 -0.15
CA THR A 65 -21.34 -8.53 -0.18
C THR A 65 -20.80 -8.82 -1.58
N SER A 66 -21.35 -8.18 -2.61
CA SER A 66 -20.94 -8.33 -4.00
C SER A 66 -21.28 -7.07 -4.80
N GLY A 67 -20.65 -6.91 -5.97
CA GLY A 67 -20.91 -5.83 -6.91
C GLY A 67 -19.64 -5.34 -7.60
N PRO A 68 -19.70 -4.22 -8.34
CA PRO A 68 -18.56 -3.72 -9.07
C PRO A 68 -17.49 -3.14 -8.14
N VAL A 69 -16.23 -3.26 -8.55
CA VAL A 69 -15.10 -2.57 -7.92
C VAL A 69 -14.72 -1.39 -8.81
N ILE A 70 -14.93 -0.18 -8.30
CA ILE A 70 -14.62 1.07 -9.01
C ILE A 70 -13.43 1.74 -8.34
N PHE A 71 -12.38 1.98 -9.13
CA PHE A 71 -11.19 2.70 -8.72
C PHE A 71 -11.21 4.13 -9.20
N ARG A 72 -10.84 5.04 -8.31
CA ARG A 72 -10.66 6.44 -8.62
C ARG A 72 -9.18 6.76 -8.83
N MET A 73 -8.91 7.49 -9.90
CA MET A 73 -7.58 8.02 -10.17
C MET A 73 -7.20 9.16 -9.21
N PRO A 74 -5.90 9.32 -8.88
CA PRO A 74 -5.40 10.55 -8.28
C PRO A 74 -5.82 11.79 -9.09
N ARG A 75 -6.12 12.92 -8.44
CA ARG A 75 -6.67 14.11 -9.14
C ARG A 75 -5.73 14.71 -10.18
N ASP A 76 -4.43 14.54 -9.97
CA ASP A 76 -3.30 15.06 -10.71
C ASP A 76 -2.54 13.91 -11.38
N HIS A 77 -3.26 12.87 -11.83
CA HIS A 77 -2.67 11.75 -12.54
C HIS A 77 -2.13 12.17 -13.91
N THR A 78 -1.08 11.49 -14.34
CA THR A 78 -0.54 11.61 -15.71
C THR A 78 -1.27 10.63 -16.64
N PRO A 79 -1.19 10.83 -17.97
CA PRO A 79 -1.69 9.84 -18.93
C PRO A 79 -1.08 8.45 -18.73
N GLU A 80 0.22 8.37 -18.39
CA GLU A 80 0.89 7.10 -18.09
C GLU A 80 0.26 6.37 -16.89
N MET A 81 -0.14 7.12 -15.85
CA MET A 81 -0.86 6.51 -14.72
C MET A 81 -2.24 5.99 -15.16
N GLU A 82 -2.90 6.63 -16.12
CA GLU A 82 -4.17 6.14 -16.65
C GLU A 82 -3.98 4.80 -17.38
N ASP A 83 -2.95 4.68 -18.22
CA ASP A 83 -2.63 3.43 -18.91
C ASP A 83 -2.31 2.30 -17.91
N GLN A 84 -1.52 2.59 -16.88
CA GLN A 84 -1.21 1.64 -15.79
C GLN A 84 -2.48 1.22 -15.01
N ALA A 85 -3.40 2.15 -14.76
CA ALA A 85 -4.64 1.84 -14.08
C ALA A 85 -5.58 1.00 -14.96
N ARG A 86 -5.61 1.26 -16.28
CA ARG A 86 -6.33 0.43 -17.25
C ARG A 86 -5.73 -0.97 -17.34
N GLU A 87 -4.41 -1.10 -17.35
CA GLU A 87 -3.72 -2.38 -17.28
C GLU A 87 -4.15 -3.17 -16.03
N TYR A 88 -4.16 -2.53 -14.87
CA TYR A 88 -4.64 -3.15 -13.63
C TYR A 88 -6.08 -3.66 -13.75
N VAL A 89 -7.01 -2.81 -14.22
CA VAL A 89 -8.43 -3.16 -14.36
C VAL A 89 -8.61 -4.31 -15.36
N ASN A 90 -7.89 -4.27 -16.48
CA ASN A 90 -7.93 -5.33 -17.50
C ASN A 90 -7.42 -6.65 -16.97
N ALA A 91 -6.29 -6.65 -16.25
CA ALA A 91 -5.76 -7.85 -15.62
C ALA A 91 -6.68 -8.42 -14.53
N ALA A 92 -7.31 -7.55 -13.74
CA ALA A 92 -8.30 -7.93 -12.73
C ALA A 92 -9.53 -8.59 -13.37
N ASN A 93 -10.07 -7.97 -14.41
CA ASN A 93 -11.21 -8.51 -15.16
C ASN A 93 -10.86 -9.82 -15.88
N LYS A 94 -9.68 -9.93 -16.48
CA LYS A 94 -9.21 -11.19 -17.07
C LYS A 94 -9.10 -12.30 -16.01
N ALA A 95 -8.52 -12.01 -14.85
CA ALA A 95 -8.43 -12.97 -13.75
C ALA A 95 -9.81 -13.35 -13.21
N LEU A 96 -10.78 -12.42 -13.20
CA LEU A 96 -12.17 -12.72 -12.86
C LEU A 96 -12.81 -13.67 -13.89
N ASP A 97 -12.69 -13.36 -15.18
CA ASP A 97 -13.27 -14.14 -16.28
C ASP A 97 -12.67 -15.55 -16.35
N GLU A 98 -11.40 -15.72 -15.96
CA GLU A 98 -10.70 -17.00 -15.89
C GLU A 98 -10.90 -17.74 -14.54
N GLY A 99 -11.67 -17.18 -13.60
CA GLY A 99 -11.92 -17.79 -12.29
C GLY A 99 -10.68 -17.87 -11.39
N ARG A 100 -9.72 -16.95 -11.55
CA ARG A 100 -8.44 -16.91 -10.84
C ARG A 100 -8.39 -15.90 -9.70
N LEU A 101 -9.52 -15.25 -9.39
CA LEU A 101 -9.67 -14.47 -8.16
C LEU A 101 -9.99 -15.38 -6.98
N ALA A 102 -9.69 -14.89 -5.78
CA ALA A 102 -10.25 -15.46 -4.57
C ALA A 102 -11.80 -15.35 -4.58
N PRO A 103 -12.53 -16.18 -3.82
CA PRO A 103 -14.00 -16.13 -3.74
C PRO A 103 -14.58 -14.80 -3.21
N GLY A 104 -13.73 -13.85 -2.83
CA GLY A 104 -14.07 -12.51 -2.38
C GLY A 104 -12.79 -11.79 -1.90
N ARG A 105 -12.89 -10.51 -1.54
CA ARG A 105 -11.76 -9.74 -1.00
C ARG A 105 -11.18 -10.45 0.23
N VAL A 106 -9.90 -10.79 0.19
CA VAL A 106 -9.18 -11.35 1.33
C VAL A 106 -8.36 -10.28 2.05
N THR A 107 -8.16 -10.48 3.36
CA THR A 107 -7.17 -9.70 4.11
C THR A 107 -5.78 -10.25 3.83
N VAL A 108 -4.85 -9.34 3.57
CA VAL A 108 -3.45 -9.67 3.26
C VAL A 108 -2.64 -9.43 4.51
N ASP A 109 -2.45 -10.48 5.30
CA ASP A 109 -1.69 -10.45 6.53
C ASP A 109 -0.84 -11.72 6.69
N GLY A 110 -0.05 -11.77 7.77
CA GLY A 110 0.62 -12.99 8.21
C GLY A 110 1.52 -13.63 7.15
N GLU A 111 1.22 -14.88 6.79
CA GLU A 111 1.99 -15.61 5.79
C GLU A 111 1.78 -15.08 4.37
N LEU A 112 0.55 -14.67 4.02
CA LEU A 112 0.23 -14.16 2.70
C LEU A 112 0.96 -12.85 2.43
N GLU A 113 1.01 -11.95 3.41
CA GLU A 113 1.77 -10.70 3.32
C GLU A 113 3.27 -10.96 3.11
N ARG A 114 3.88 -11.86 3.92
CA ARG A 114 5.30 -12.21 3.76
C ARG A 114 5.59 -12.88 2.42
N ALA A 115 4.67 -13.72 1.93
CA ALA A 115 4.79 -14.37 0.64
C ALA A 115 4.71 -13.35 -0.50
N LYS A 116 3.75 -12.40 -0.43
CA LYS A 116 3.59 -11.28 -1.36
C LYS A 116 4.86 -10.44 -1.45
N GLU A 117 5.40 -10.02 -0.31
CA GLU A 117 6.63 -9.21 -0.27
C GLU A 117 7.84 -9.96 -0.83
N ARG A 118 7.95 -11.27 -0.53
CA ARG A 118 8.99 -12.12 -1.09
C ARG A 118 8.86 -12.27 -2.60
N ALA A 119 7.65 -12.49 -3.12
CA ALA A 119 7.38 -12.60 -4.55
C ALA A 119 7.77 -11.31 -5.27
N ALA A 120 7.32 -10.15 -4.76
CA ALA A 120 7.67 -8.85 -5.34
C ALA A 120 9.17 -8.55 -5.31
N ARG A 121 9.89 -8.99 -4.26
CA ARG A 121 11.35 -8.87 -4.19
C ARG A 121 12.02 -9.77 -5.23
N ASN A 122 11.57 -11.01 -5.35
CA ASN A 122 12.12 -11.96 -6.32
C ASN A 122 11.90 -11.47 -7.75
N GLU A 123 10.72 -10.91 -8.06
CA GLU A 123 10.46 -10.30 -9.37
C GLU A 123 11.41 -9.14 -9.65
N ARG A 124 11.60 -8.22 -8.70
CA ARG A 124 12.52 -7.10 -8.89
C ARG A 124 13.95 -7.57 -9.16
N ASN A 125 14.44 -8.56 -8.40
CA ASN A 125 15.75 -9.14 -8.62
C ASN A 125 15.85 -9.81 -10.01
N ALA A 126 14.84 -10.59 -10.39
CA ALA A 126 14.80 -11.24 -11.70
C ALA A 126 14.70 -10.24 -12.86
N ALA A 127 14.08 -9.08 -12.64
CA ALA A 127 14.02 -8.00 -13.61
C ALA A 127 15.38 -7.29 -13.74
N GLU A 128 16.12 -7.13 -12.64
CA GLU A 128 17.51 -6.63 -12.67
C GLU A 128 18.43 -7.59 -13.45
N ASP A 129 18.32 -8.90 -13.23
CA ASP A 129 19.07 -9.92 -13.96
C ASP A 129 18.79 -9.94 -15.48
N ARG A 130 17.64 -9.39 -15.90
CA ARG A 130 17.19 -9.28 -17.29
C ARG A 130 17.47 -7.91 -17.94
N ASP A 131 18.18 -7.00 -17.26
CA ASP A 131 18.34 -5.60 -17.67
C ASP A 131 17.01 -4.83 -17.81
N GLU A 132 15.97 -5.29 -17.11
CA GLU A 132 14.61 -4.74 -17.09
C GLU A 132 14.27 -4.12 -15.71
N SER A 133 15.24 -3.50 -15.02
CA SER A 133 15.03 -2.93 -13.68
C SER A 133 13.83 -1.98 -13.62
N TYR A 134 13.04 -2.04 -12.52
CA TYR A 134 11.84 -1.23 -12.32
C TYR A 134 12.12 0.29 -12.19
N GLY A 135 13.36 0.70 -11.88
CA GLY A 135 13.72 2.10 -11.76
C GLY A 135 12.94 2.81 -10.64
N ASP A 136 12.26 3.91 -10.98
CA ASP A 136 11.38 4.67 -10.07
C ASP A 136 9.97 4.05 -9.91
N LYS A 137 9.67 3.02 -10.69
CA LYS A 137 8.39 2.30 -10.67
C LYS A 137 8.42 1.12 -9.72
N VAL A 138 7.27 0.52 -9.47
CA VAL A 138 7.11 -0.63 -8.59
C VAL A 138 6.63 -1.86 -9.36
N ALA A 139 7.02 -3.04 -8.88
CA ALA A 139 6.44 -4.32 -9.28
C ALA A 139 5.03 -4.42 -8.66
N ALA A 140 4.03 -3.99 -9.42
CA ALA A 140 2.63 -4.02 -9.03
C ALA A 140 2.04 -5.43 -9.27
N HIS A 141 1.21 -5.89 -8.34
CA HIS A 141 0.47 -7.13 -8.50
C HIS A 141 -0.74 -6.89 -9.39
N LEU A 142 -0.90 -7.67 -10.46
CA LEU A 142 -2.04 -7.57 -11.38
C LEU A 142 -2.90 -8.83 -11.31
N PRO A 143 -4.12 -8.79 -10.73
CA PRO A 143 -4.58 -7.78 -9.78
C PRO A 143 -3.84 -7.87 -8.44
N ASP A 144 -4.17 -6.94 -7.54
CA ASP A 144 -3.66 -6.92 -6.15
C ASP A 144 -3.97 -8.23 -5.43
N THR A 145 -3.05 -8.66 -4.57
CA THR A 145 -3.16 -9.86 -3.73
C THR A 145 -4.46 -9.93 -2.92
N THR A 146 -5.05 -8.80 -2.54
CA THR A 146 -6.36 -8.79 -1.85
C THR A 146 -7.49 -9.38 -2.70
N TRP A 147 -7.37 -9.35 -4.04
CA TRP A 147 -8.33 -9.93 -4.98
C TRP A 147 -7.92 -11.33 -5.44
N SER A 148 -6.64 -11.58 -5.64
CA SER A 148 -6.16 -12.90 -6.11
C SER A 148 -6.03 -13.93 -4.97
N GLY A 149 -5.84 -13.48 -3.73
CA GLY A 149 -5.50 -14.34 -2.59
C GLY A 149 -4.16 -15.06 -2.70
N THR A 150 -3.31 -14.66 -3.64
CA THR A 150 -2.05 -15.35 -3.96
C THR A 150 -0.90 -14.36 -4.07
N ALA A 151 0.28 -14.81 -3.65
CA ALA A 151 1.51 -14.00 -3.68
C ALA A 151 2.03 -13.79 -5.10
N GLU A 152 1.85 -14.76 -6.00
CA GLU A 152 2.17 -14.62 -7.42
C GLU A 152 0.91 -14.13 -8.16
N PRO A 153 0.92 -12.92 -8.72
CA PRO A 153 -0.27 -12.33 -9.32
C PRO A 153 -0.69 -13.07 -10.60
N PRO A 154 -1.97 -13.46 -10.75
CA PRO A 154 -2.41 -14.24 -11.91
C PRO A 154 -2.28 -13.48 -13.25
N GLY A 155 -2.43 -12.17 -13.26
CA GLY A 155 -2.19 -11.31 -14.43
C GLY A 155 -0.72 -10.93 -14.63
N GLY A 156 0.19 -11.40 -13.78
CA GLY A 156 1.61 -11.06 -13.81
C GLY A 156 1.93 -9.74 -13.09
N TRP A 157 3.14 -9.26 -13.33
CA TRP A 157 3.69 -8.06 -12.69
C TRP A 157 3.56 -6.85 -13.61
N GLY A 158 2.99 -5.77 -13.07
CA GLY A 158 2.89 -4.48 -13.73
C GLY A 158 4.03 -3.55 -13.31
N ARG A 159 4.43 -2.65 -14.20
CA ARG A 159 5.39 -1.58 -13.90
C ARG A 159 4.66 -0.28 -13.65
N HIS A 160 4.24 -0.06 -12.40
CA HIS A 160 3.35 1.06 -12.08
C HIS A 160 4.05 2.15 -11.30
N ASP A 161 3.52 3.36 -11.40
CA ASP A 161 3.86 4.44 -10.50
C ASP A 161 3.52 4.06 -9.05
N GLY A 162 4.44 4.29 -8.12
CA GLY A 162 4.27 3.90 -6.72
C GLY A 162 3.07 4.58 -6.05
N ARG A 163 2.77 5.83 -6.41
CA ARG A 163 1.63 6.58 -5.88
C ARG A 163 0.31 6.04 -6.42
N LEU A 164 0.27 5.68 -7.70
CA LEU A 164 -0.90 5.02 -8.29
C LEU A 164 -1.15 3.67 -7.60
N ASN A 165 -0.13 2.81 -7.55
CA ASN A 165 -0.23 1.47 -6.95
C ASN A 165 -0.71 1.55 -5.49
N SER A 166 -0.12 2.44 -4.69
CA SER A 166 -0.55 2.68 -3.30
C SER A 166 -2.00 3.16 -3.20
N SER A 167 -2.45 4.00 -4.14
CA SER A 167 -3.84 4.48 -4.20
C SER A 167 -4.82 3.36 -4.54
N LEU A 168 -4.49 2.46 -5.48
CA LEU A 168 -5.34 1.32 -5.85
C LEU A 168 -5.45 0.32 -4.69
N GLY A 169 -4.34 -0.01 -4.03
CA GLY A 169 -4.33 -0.86 -2.83
C GLY A 169 -5.17 -0.27 -1.70
N SER A 170 -4.97 1.02 -1.38
CA SER A 170 -5.73 1.73 -0.34
C SER A 170 -7.24 1.76 -0.60
N GLN A 171 -7.65 1.78 -1.87
CA GLN A 171 -9.07 1.73 -2.26
C GLN A 171 -9.64 0.33 -2.14
N SER A 172 -8.87 -0.70 -2.52
CA SER A 172 -9.27 -2.10 -2.39
C SER A 172 -9.56 -2.46 -0.93
N GLU A 173 -8.74 -1.99 0.01
CA GLU A 173 -8.94 -2.15 1.46
C GLU A 173 -10.25 -1.53 2.00
N LYS A 174 -10.93 -0.66 1.23
CA LYS A 174 -12.20 -0.07 1.67
C LYS A 174 -13.40 -0.95 1.38
N TYR A 175 -13.28 -1.94 0.51
CA TYR A 175 -14.33 -2.94 0.32
C TYR A 175 -14.40 -3.87 1.54
N PRO A 176 -15.58 -4.43 1.88
CA PRO A 176 -15.70 -5.44 2.93
C PRO A 176 -14.81 -6.66 2.69
N GLU A 177 -14.40 -7.34 3.76
CA GLU A 177 -13.90 -8.72 3.65
C GLU A 177 -14.97 -9.61 3.05
N GLY A 178 -14.57 -10.52 2.16
CA GLY A 178 -15.48 -11.39 1.43
C GLY A 178 -16.26 -10.71 0.30
N TYR A 179 -16.04 -9.42 0.03
CA TYR A 179 -16.72 -8.73 -1.07
C TYR A 179 -16.39 -9.38 -2.41
N GLN A 180 -17.40 -9.83 -3.16
CA GLN A 180 -17.24 -10.55 -4.42
C GLN A 180 -17.35 -9.58 -5.61
N PRO A 181 -16.25 -9.26 -6.30
CA PRO A 181 -16.28 -8.38 -7.47
C PRO A 181 -17.08 -9.00 -8.61
N THR A 182 -17.98 -8.23 -9.23
CA THR A 182 -18.67 -8.64 -10.47
C THR A 182 -17.96 -8.14 -11.72
N ARG A 183 -17.24 -7.02 -11.61
CA ARG A 183 -16.36 -6.43 -12.62
C ARG A 183 -15.54 -5.30 -11.98
N PHE A 184 -14.40 -4.97 -12.57
CA PHE A 184 -13.54 -3.86 -12.19
C PHE A 184 -13.63 -2.72 -13.21
N TYR A 185 -13.63 -1.48 -12.73
CA TYR A 185 -13.73 -0.27 -13.55
C TYR A 185 -12.84 0.86 -13.01
N LEU A 186 -12.50 1.81 -13.88
CA LEU A 186 -12.05 3.14 -13.48
C LEU A 186 -13.25 4.09 -13.38
N GLU A 187 -13.24 4.98 -12.38
CA GLU A 187 -14.24 6.04 -12.23
C GLU A 187 -14.24 6.92 -13.50
N GLY A 188 -15.38 6.97 -14.18
CA GLY A 188 -15.53 7.68 -15.46
C GLY A 188 -15.61 6.76 -16.68
N ASP A 189 -15.37 5.45 -16.54
CA ASP A 189 -15.61 4.50 -17.63
C ASP A 189 -17.11 4.45 -18.00
N ASP A 190 -17.40 4.47 -19.30
CA ASP A 190 -18.76 4.46 -19.85
C ASP A 190 -19.53 3.16 -19.58
N ASP A 191 -18.83 2.08 -19.20
CA ASP A 191 -19.41 0.75 -18.95
C ASP A 191 -19.83 0.54 -17.48
N ILE A 192 -19.56 1.50 -16.59
CA ILE A 192 -20.04 1.43 -15.21
C ILE A 192 -21.57 1.41 -15.21
N PRO A 193 -22.26 0.51 -14.49
CA PRO A 193 -23.71 0.53 -14.39
C PRO A 193 -24.21 1.88 -13.83
N ALA A 194 -25.32 2.39 -14.37
CA ALA A 194 -25.79 3.75 -14.08
C ALA A 194 -26.04 3.99 -12.58
N GLU A 195 -26.48 2.97 -11.85
CA GLU A 195 -26.69 2.99 -10.41
C GLU A 195 -25.41 3.15 -9.58
N HIS A 196 -24.25 2.85 -10.18
CA HIS A 196 -22.93 2.96 -9.57
C HIS A 196 -22.12 4.15 -10.08
N ARG A 197 -22.59 4.84 -11.14
CA ARG A 197 -21.99 6.09 -11.60
C ARG A 197 -22.21 7.16 -10.54
N GLU A 198 -21.14 7.90 -10.22
CA GLU A 198 -21.32 9.13 -9.46
C GLU A 198 -22.22 10.07 -10.28
N PRO A 199 -23.22 10.72 -9.65
CA PRO A 199 -23.94 11.79 -10.33
C PRO A 199 -22.91 12.84 -10.71
N ASP A 200 -22.82 13.13 -12.01
CA ASP A 200 -21.92 14.12 -12.57
C ASP A 200 -22.05 15.39 -11.74
N SER A 201 -21.02 15.67 -10.97
CA SER A 201 -21.03 16.78 -10.03
C SER A 201 -20.67 18.05 -10.80
N GLY A 202 -21.43 18.34 -11.87
CA GLY A 202 -21.55 19.62 -12.57
C GLY A 202 -20.30 20.48 -12.61
N ASN A 203 -19.14 19.90 -12.94
CA ASN A 203 -17.90 20.65 -13.07
C ASN A 203 -17.39 20.52 -14.50
N ASP A 204 -18.26 20.94 -15.41
CA ASP A 204 -17.96 21.24 -16.81
C ASP A 204 -16.85 22.32 -16.83
N PRO A 205 -15.68 22.09 -17.44
CA PRO A 205 -14.85 23.22 -17.86
C PRO A 205 -15.67 24.05 -18.85
N PRO A 206 -15.57 25.40 -18.86
CA PRO A 206 -16.39 26.21 -19.75
C PRO A 206 -16.15 25.76 -21.19
N SER A 207 -17.21 25.19 -21.78
CA SER A 207 -17.35 24.90 -23.20
C SER A 207 -16.73 26.06 -23.98
N ARG A 208 -15.61 25.79 -24.67
CA ARG A 208 -15.14 26.65 -25.75
C ARG A 208 -16.19 26.59 -26.85
N ARG A 209 -17.18 27.50 -26.76
CA ARG A 209 -18.00 27.87 -27.89
C ARG A 209 -17.04 28.36 -28.97
N SER A 210 -16.82 27.52 -29.98
CA SER A 210 -16.39 27.98 -31.30
C SER A 210 -17.42 29.02 -31.75
N ARG A 211 -17.04 30.30 -31.65
CA ARG A 211 -17.70 31.34 -32.41
C ARG A 211 -17.28 31.15 -33.86
N ARG A 212 -18.30 31.02 -34.71
CA ARG A 212 -18.22 31.24 -36.15
C ARG A 212 -17.57 32.58 -36.46
#